data_AF-A0AAW8KEM8-F1
#
_entry.id   AF-A0AAW8KEM8-F1
#
_cell.length_a   1.000
_cell.length_b   1.000
_cell.length_c   1.000
_cell.angle_alpha   90.00
_cell.angle_beta   90.00
_cell.angle_gamma   90.00
#
_symmetry.space_group_name_H-M   'P 1'
#
loop_
_entity.id
_entity.type
_entity.pdbx_description
1 polymer ?
#
loop_
_entity_poly.entity_id
_entity_poly.type
_entity_poly.pdbx_seq_one_letter_code
_entity_poly.pdbx_strand_id
1 'polypeptide(L)' 'EKKASVVIEGENLDLLIASRPLAETELKEDEKDAVKANVLKILCEKYGMEEEDFQSAELEIVPAGKARDCGLDRSMILA' A
#
# COMPACT_ATOMS: atom_id res chain seq x y z
N GLU A 1 17.16 20.08 -16.57
CA GLU A 1 16.02 19.64 -15.75
C GLU A 1 15.81 18.14 -15.93
N LYS A 2 15.81 17.35 -14.85
CA LYS A 2 15.48 15.91 -14.94
C LYS A 2 13.96 15.78 -14.92
N LYS A 3 13.37 15.23 -15.99
CA LYS A 3 11.95 14.90 -16.04
C LYS A 3 11.62 13.93 -14.89
N ALA A 4 10.50 14.12 -14.20
CA ALA A 4 10.11 13.35 -13.02
C ALA A 4 10.06 11.82 -13.27
N SER A 5 9.81 11.41 -14.51
CA SER A 5 9.88 10.02 -14.97
C SER A 5 11.27 9.38 -14.89
N VAL A 6 12.32 10.17 -14.67
CA VAL A 6 13.73 9.72 -14.55
C VAL A 6 14.22 9.80 -13.09
N VAL A 7 13.43 10.39 -12.18
CA VAL A 7 13.86 10.60 -10.78
C VAL A 7 13.41 9.45 -9.87
N ILE A 8 12.31 8.78 -10.22
CA ILE A 8 11.84 7.58 -9.53
C ILE A 8 11.59 6.54 -10.63
N GLU A 9 12.48 5.56 -10.73
CA GLU A 9 12.22 4.36 -11.52
C GLU A 9 11.00 3.66 -10.90
N GLY A 10 10.05 3.18 -11.71
CA GLY A 10 8.80 2.60 -11.21
C GLY A 10 8.98 1.45 -10.22
N GLU A 11 10.16 0.81 -10.23
CA GLU A 11 10.58 -0.25 -9.31
C GLU A 11 10.89 0.26 -7.90
N ASN A 12 11.23 1.54 -7.72
CA ASN A 12 11.52 2.16 -6.42
C ASN A 12 10.26 2.74 -5.76
N LEU A 13 9.07 2.51 -6.31
CA LEU A 13 7.81 2.96 -5.74
C LEU A 13 7.29 1.94 -4.72
N ASP A 14 7.91 1.91 -3.54
CA ASP A 14 7.52 1.01 -2.46
C ASP A 14 6.32 1.56 -1.68
N LEU A 15 5.23 0.78 -1.63
CA LEU A 15 4.09 1.04 -0.76
C LEU A 15 4.31 0.44 0.62
N LEU A 16 4.14 1.25 1.65
CA LEU A 16 4.20 0.78 3.04
C LEU A 16 2.86 0.21 3.46
N ILE A 17 2.78 -1.12 3.52
CA ILE A 17 1.54 -1.85 3.84
C ILE A 17 1.42 -2.09 5.35
N ALA A 18 2.53 -2.41 6.02
CA ALA A 18 2.53 -2.64 7.47
C ALA A 18 3.92 -2.50 8.10
N SER A 19 3.92 -2.29 9.41
CA SER A 19 5.13 -2.16 10.24
C SER A 19 5.06 -2.92 11.56
N ARG A 20 3.91 -3.51 11.91
CA ARG A 20 3.71 -4.20 13.20
C ARG A 20 3.85 -5.72 13.02
N PRO A 21 4.78 -6.39 13.74
CA PRO A 21 4.83 -7.84 13.77
C PRO A 21 3.64 -8.41 14.56
N LEU A 22 3.27 -9.66 14.27
CA LEU A 22 2.31 -10.41 15.07
C LEU A 22 2.91 -10.64 16.47
N ALA A 23 2.22 -10.19 17.52
CA ALA A 23 2.75 -10.23 18.88
C ALA A 23 3.04 -11.67 19.33
N GLU A 24 4.33 -11.92 19.58
CA GLU A 24 4.91 -12.88 20.52
C GLU A 24 4.16 -14.22 20.66
N THR A 25 4.55 -15.26 19.90
CA THR A 25 4.83 -16.57 20.55
C THR A 25 5.58 -17.64 19.76
N GLU A 26 5.69 -17.66 18.41
CA GLU A 26 6.21 -18.91 17.78
C GLU A 26 7.27 -18.80 16.68
N LEU A 27 7.65 -17.61 16.21
CA LEU A 27 8.62 -17.51 15.10
C LEU A 27 9.84 -16.69 15.54
N LYS A 28 10.87 -17.41 16.01
CA LYS A 28 12.24 -16.90 16.27
C LYS A 28 13.08 -16.76 15.00
N GLU A 29 12.49 -17.00 13.84
CA GLU A 29 13.17 -16.94 12.54
C GLU A 29 12.49 -15.81 11.74
N ASP A 30 13.25 -14.74 11.55
CA ASP A 30 12.98 -13.60 10.67
C ASP A 30 11.79 -12.69 11.02
N GLU A 31 12.09 -11.53 11.60
CA GLU A 31 11.15 -10.41 11.85
C GLU A 31 10.34 -10.02 10.60
N LYS A 32 10.89 -10.25 9.39
CA LYS A 32 10.22 -9.99 8.11
C LYS A 32 9.02 -10.91 7.90
N ASP A 33 9.14 -12.18 8.27
CA ASP A 33 8.07 -13.16 8.10
C ASP A 33 6.98 -12.97 9.17
N ALA A 34 7.36 -12.54 10.37
CA ALA A 34 6.41 -12.17 11.42
C ALA A 34 5.52 -10.96 11.05
N VAL A 35 6.06 -9.99 10.29
CA VAL A 35 5.27 -8.86 9.76
C VAL A 35 4.38 -9.33 8.61
N LYS A 36 4.89 -10.14 7.68
CA LYS A 36 4.10 -10.69 6.56
C LYS A 36 2.91 -11.50 7.05
N ALA A 37 3.12 -12.39 8.03
CA ALA A 37 2.06 -13.19 8.63
C ALA A 37 0.95 -12.33 9.27
N ASN A 38 1.31 -11.20 9.89
CA ASN A 38 0.33 -10.29 10.49
C ASN A 38 -0.52 -9.58 9.43
N VAL A 39 0.08 -9.19 8.31
CA VAL A 39 -0.67 -8.60 7.18
C VAL A 39 -1.65 -9.61 6.61
N LEU A 40 -1.21 -10.84 6.36
CA LEU A 40 -2.07 -11.91 5.86
C LEU A 40 -3.22 -12.20 6.82
N LYS A 41 -2.97 -12.22 8.14
CA LYS A 41 -4.02 -12.38 9.15
C LYS A 41 -5.06 -11.25 9.08
N ILE A 42 -4.63 -9.99 9.01
CA ILE A 42 -5.55 -8.84 8.92
C ILE A 42 -6.38 -8.89 7.63
N LEU A 43 -5.78 -9.30 6.52
CA LEU A 43 -6.45 -9.42 5.23
C LEU A 43 -7.46 -10.58 5.22
N CYS A 44 -7.10 -11.72 5.81
CA CYS A 44 -7.99 -12.86 5.97
C CYS A 44 -9.17 -12.51 6.90
N GLU A 45 -8.93 -11.83 8.03
CA GLU A 45 -10.00 -11.44 8.96
C GLU A 45 -10.98 -10.41 8.35
N LYS A 46 -10.48 -9.45 7.55
CA LYS A 46 -11.30 -8.37 6.99
C LYS A 46 -11.96 -8.73 5.66
N TYR A 47 -11.25 -9.47 4.81
CA TYR A 47 -11.63 -9.69 3.42
C TYR A 47 -11.67 -11.18 3.04
N GLY A 48 -11.28 -12.09 3.94
CA GLY A 48 -11.24 -13.52 3.64
C GLY A 48 -10.18 -13.92 2.62
N MET A 49 -9.18 -13.05 2.39
CA MET A 49 -8.17 -13.26 1.34
C MET A 49 -7.00 -14.10 1.85
N GLU A 50 -6.55 -15.03 1.01
CA GLU A 50 -5.36 -15.85 1.20
C GLU A 50 -4.21 -15.38 0.29
N GLU A 51 -2.99 -15.89 0.49
CA GLU A 51 -1.82 -15.46 -0.30
C GLU A 51 -1.98 -15.79 -1.80
N GLU A 52 -2.67 -16.88 -2.13
CA GLU A 52 -2.95 -17.29 -3.50
C GLU A 52 -3.88 -16.33 -4.24
N ASP A 53 -4.76 -15.63 -3.52
CA ASP A 53 -5.68 -14.67 -4.13
C ASP A 53 -4.94 -13.49 -4.77
N PHE A 54 -3.76 -13.12 -4.24
CA PHE A 54 -2.92 -12.08 -4.84
C PHE A 54 -2.41 -12.43 -6.23
N GLN A 55 -2.33 -13.71 -6.59
CA GLN A 55 -1.89 -14.12 -7.91
C GLN A 55 -2.93 -13.81 -9.00
N SER A 56 -4.21 -13.79 -8.62
CA SER A 56 -5.33 -13.49 -9.51
C SER A 56 -5.93 -12.10 -9.29
N ALA A 57 -5.55 -11.42 -8.20
CA ALA A 57 -6.05 -10.10 -7.86
C ALA A 57 -5.50 -9.01 -8.77
N GLU A 58 -6.39 -8.09 -9.17
CA GLU A 58 -6.01 -6.83 -9.80
C GLU A 58 -5.93 -5.74 -8.72
N LEU A 59 -4.76 -5.14 -8.55
CA LEU A 59 -4.51 -4.09 -7.57
C LEU A 59 -4.27 -2.77 -8.28
N GLU A 60 -5.10 -1.77 -7.98
CA GLU A 60 -4.94 -0.41 -8.48
C GLU A 60 -4.68 0.56 -7.32
N ILE A 61 -3.62 1.37 -7.47
CA ILE A 61 -3.21 2.33 -6.45
C ILE A 61 -3.67 3.70 -6.91
N VAL A 62 -4.76 4.19 -6.31
CA VAL A 62 -5.34 5.50 -6.64
C VAL A 62 -4.99 6.54 -5.58
N PRO A 63 -4.88 7.83 -5.96
CA PRO A 63 -4.71 8.91 -5.00
C PRO A 63 -5.87 8.94 -3.99
N ALA A 64 -5.58 8.92 -2.69
CA ALA A 64 -6.60 9.01 -1.64
C ALA A 64 -7.15 10.44 -1.43
N GLY A 65 -6.70 11.41 -2.23
CA GLY A 65 -7.10 12.81 -2.13
C GLY A 65 -8.56 12.98 -2.54
N LYS A 66 -9.37 13.62 -1.69
CA LYS A 66 -10.70 14.09 -2.12
C LYS A 66 -10.54 15.23 -3.12
N ALA A 67 -11.49 15.32 -4.05
CA ALA A 67 -11.59 16.46 -4.93
C ALA A 67 -11.76 17.77 -4.11
N ARG A 68 -11.11 18.84 -4.55
CA ARG A 68 -11.12 20.16 -3.90
C ARG A 68 -11.21 21.27 -4.94
N ASP A 69 -11.77 22.40 -4.56
CA ASP A 69 -11.75 23.59 -5.41
C ASP A 69 -10.32 24.16 -5.49
N CYS A 70 -9.95 24.65 -6.66
CA CYS A 70 -8.67 25.22 -7.00
C CYS A 70 -8.83 26.62 -7.60
N GLY A 71 -7.86 27.50 -7.32
CA GLY A 71 -7.84 28.90 -7.74
C GLY A 71 -8.28 29.85 -6.62
N LEU A 72 -7.82 31.10 -6.69
CA LEU A 72 -8.24 32.16 -5.75
C LEU A 72 -9.76 32.38 -5.78
N ASP A 73 -10.35 32.18 -6.94
CA ASP A 73 -11.78 32.31 -7.23
C ASP A 73 -12.54 30.97 -7.17
N ARG A 74 -11.86 29.85 -6.87
CA ARG A 74 -12.43 28.50 -6.84
C ARG A 74 -13.12 28.10 -8.15
N SER A 75 -12.63 28.60 -9.28
CA SER A 75 -13.23 28.34 -10.59
C SER A 75 -12.93 26.94 -11.16
N MET A 76 -12.02 26.18 -10.55
CA MET A 76 -11.60 24.86 -11.01
C MET A 76 -11.77 23.80 -9.92
N ILE A 77 -11.91 22.54 -10.32
CA ILE A 77 -11.96 21.39 -9.41
C ILE A 77 -10.66 20.58 -9.61
N LEU A 78 -9.86 20.45 -8.56
CA LEU A 78 -8.81 19.44 -8.44
C LEU A 78 -9.47 18.13 -8.06
N ALA A 79 -9.30 17.09 -8.88
CA ALA A 79 -9.73 15.72 -8.60
C ALA A 79 -8.54 14.78 -8.76
#